data_AF-A0A842TE98-F1
#
_entry.id   AF-A0A842TE98-F1
#
_cell.length_a   1.000
_cell.length_b   1.000
_cell.length_c   1.000
_cell.angle_alpha   90.00
_cell.angle_beta   90.00
_cell.angle_gamma   90.00
#
_symmetry.space_group_name_H-M   'P 1'
#
loop_
_entity.id
_entity.type
_entity.pdbx_description
1 polymer ?
#
loop_
_entity_poly.entity_id
_entity_poly.type
_entity_poly.pdbx_seq_one_letter_code
_entity_poly.pdbx_strand_id
1 'polypeptide(L)'
;MYEEEIKRIKISSDLNIIKGDISNLIKTFESDEEFIKRSVLLKIFDNSIFNYDLIEKFQTKIIIDYLINQLKAIDEEKKEIIVNGLNKRIQGYLIKIVKNCLDIGHRQILNLIENLIDDRDKKYNLYFKIASTFNEILNNEDKHSKFTNLERERIAKILADLHGFYLYNYVDEDKKMSFHLKLKINYENSILNYQKTDLREDLQNIANTLENLILKMSESDYDREIIVYSPLRLGLSSANASDNHTRAKEKGGRALNAAINISLDLEKEPEIPIIVSVKRLDEPKLKIKSIDIDKEFILSTSSSNNHKSFFRYRYDQDELQLLKQALVHVGIINEDTKDPLKDVNKFTNGGGLELKTNVGVFKGTGLGTSSILSACLLKCLYRISNQPKEMAYPILYDQSLLLEQSIGFNSGWQDARGAIGGKSAVKHFKTEQTMNLPNPKLEFIEVDKKLFEKRIILFYTGLRRFATKNLNVVLDVYLSRDYLRYPAIRQSFLIHEQMVQALKNDDYSLFGKLCTQYWKLRKTIDPSASPPLIERFFNKLEKSGLIKGGLLTGAGGGGFAVLVSREGRNSDLIDFLKKIEIENSFVANFSLNKKGITLKEG
;
A
#
# COMPACT_ATOMS: atom_id res chain seq x y z
N MET A 1 -30.46 -34.26 18.82
CA MET A 1 -31.10 -33.16 18.07
C MET A 1 -30.13 -32.01 17.83
N TYR A 2 -29.66 -31.30 18.85
CA TYR A 2 -28.82 -30.08 18.67
C TYR A 2 -27.46 -30.29 17.99
N GLU A 3 -26.81 -31.46 18.15
CA GLU A 3 -25.52 -31.74 17.48
C GLU A 3 -25.64 -31.77 15.95
N GLU A 4 -26.79 -32.19 15.41
CA GLU A 4 -27.02 -32.17 13.95
C GLU A 4 -27.21 -30.75 13.43
N GLU A 5 -27.97 -29.92 14.14
CA GLU A 5 -28.14 -28.49 13.83
C GLU A 5 -26.81 -27.75 13.89
N ILE A 6 -26.00 -27.97 14.93
CA ILE A 6 -24.66 -27.40 15.05
C ILE A 6 -23.76 -27.85 13.90
N LYS A 7 -23.82 -29.13 13.51
CA LYS A 7 -23.08 -29.65 12.37
C LYS A 7 -23.51 -28.97 11.07
N ARG A 8 -24.81 -28.74 10.86
CA ARG A 8 -25.33 -28.01 9.69
C ARG A 8 -24.90 -26.55 9.68
N ILE A 9 -24.93 -25.84 10.80
CA ILE A 9 -24.41 -24.46 10.91
C ILE A 9 -22.94 -24.38 10.48
N LYS A 10 -22.14 -25.40 10.83
CA LYS A 10 -20.71 -25.46 10.50
C LYS A 10 -20.42 -25.64 9.02
N ILE A 11 -21.23 -26.44 8.32
CA ILE A 11 -20.92 -26.92 6.95
C ILE A 11 -21.88 -26.39 5.87
N SER A 12 -23.00 -25.78 6.25
CA SER A 12 -23.94 -25.20 5.30
C SER A 12 -23.39 -23.89 4.75
N SER A 13 -23.69 -23.62 3.47
CA SER A 13 -23.43 -22.32 2.85
C SER A 13 -24.71 -21.54 2.52
N ASP A 14 -25.87 -22.06 2.92
CA ASP A 14 -27.18 -21.43 2.76
C ASP A 14 -27.57 -20.68 4.04
N LEU A 15 -27.69 -19.36 3.91
CA LEU A 15 -28.05 -18.47 5.01
C LEU A 15 -29.40 -18.81 5.64
N ASN A 16 -30.39 -19.29 4.87
CA ASN A 16 -31.71 -19.61 5.39
C ASN A 16 -31.69 -20.88 6.23
N ILE A 17 -30.93 -21.89 5.79
CA ILE A 17 -30.72 -23.12 6.57
C ILE A 17 -30.03 -22.76 7.90
N ILE A 18 -28.95 -21.98 7.84
CA ILE A 18 -28.21 -21.56 9.03
C ILE A 18 -29.09 -20.75 9.99
N LYS A 19 -29.87 -19.79 9.46
CA LYS A 19 -30.83 -19.01 10.27
C LYS A 19 -31.89 -19.90 10.92
N GLY A 20 -32.45 -20.85 10.18
CA GLY A 20 -33.43 -21.81 10.70
C GLY A 20 -32.86 -22.65 11.84
N ASP A 21 -31.67 -23.21 11.65
CA ASP A 21 -30.96 -23.99 12.68
C ASP A 21 -30.66 -23.13 13.93
N ILE A 22 -30.23 -21.88 13.74
CA ILE A 22 -30.02 -20.93 14.84
C ILE A 22 -31.32 -20.66 15.60
N SER A 23 -32.42 -20.36 14.91
CA SER A 23 -33.71 -20.10 15.56
C SER A 23 -34.21 -21.31 16.34
N ASN A 24 -34.07 -22.53 15.81
CA ASN A 24 -34.46 -23.74 16.52
C ASN A 24 -33.64 -23.93 17.79
N LEU A 25 -32.32 -23.73 17.71
CA LEU A 25 -31.44 -23.84 18.86
C LEU A 25 -31.74 -22.79 19.93
N ILE A 26 -32.05 -21.55 19.53
CA ILE A 26 -32.40 -20.46 20.45
C ILE A 26 -33.77 -20.70 21.09
N LYS A 27 -34.80 -21.10 20.34
CA LYS A 27 -36.11 -21.46 20.91
C LYS A 27 -35.98 -22.58 21.95
N THR A 28 -35.13 -23.55 21.65
CA THR A 28 -34.90 -24.64 22.59
C THR A 28 -34.26 -24.16 23.90
N PHE A 29 -33.30 -23.21 23.82
CA PHE A 29 -32.72 -22.56 25.00
C PHE A 29 -33.76 -21.85 25.86
N GLU A 30 -34.75 -21.22 25.22
CA GLU A 30 -35.83 -20.53 25.91
C GLU A 30 -36.74 -21.51 26.65
N SER A 31 -37.03 -22.67 26.06
CA SER A 31 -37.99 -23.64 26.59
C SER A 31 -37.45 -24.59 27.68
N ASP A 32 -36.12 -24.74 27.81
CA ASP A 32 -35.53 -25.74 28.70
C ASP A 32 -34.80 -25.09 29.89
N GLU A 33 -35.30 -25.33 31.11
CA GLU A 33 -34.72 -24.79 32.37
C GLU A 33 -33.44 -25.55 32.79
N GLU A 34 -33.31 -26.83 32.42
CA GLU A 34 -32.18 -27.69 32.81
C GLU A 34 -31.12 -27.81 31.71
N PHE A 35 -31.51 -27.49 30.47
CA PHE A 35 -30.67 -27.59 29.29
C PHE A 35 -30.44 -26.21 28.68
N ILE A 36 -29.38 -25.54 29.13
CA ILE A 36 -28.25 -25.29 28.24
C ILE A 36 -26.97 -25.33 29.06
N LYS A 37 -26.19 -26.40 28.85
CA LYS A 37 -24.77 -26.33 29.09
C LYS A 37 -24.25 -25.16 28.24
N ARG A 38 -23.61 -24.17 28.89
CA ARG A 38 -22.90 -23.04 28.25
C ARG A 38 -22.19 -23.44 26.94
N SER A 39 -21.74 -24.69 26.81
CA SER A 39 -21.14 -25.27 25.61
C SER A 39 -21.98 -25.19 24.33
N VAL A 40 -23.30 -25.34 24.34
CA VAL A 40 -24.13 -25.40 23.11
C VAL A 40 -24.23 -24.04 22.43
N LEU A 41 -24.56 -22.97 23.18
CA LEU A 41 -24.63 -21.61 22.63
C LEU A 41 -23.26 -21.12 22.16
N LEU A 42 -22.19 -21.45 22.90
CA LEU A 42 -20.84 -21.12 22.47
C LEU A 42 -20.45 -21.85 21.18
N LYS A 43 -20.91 -23.09 20.98
CA LYS A 43 -20.76 -23.80 19.70
C LYS A 43 -21.52 -23.11 18.57
N ILE A 44 -22.68 -22.50 18.80
CA ILE A 44 -23.40 -21.74 17.75
C ILE A 44 -22.53 -20.58 17.27
N PHE A 45 -21.98 -19.80 18.19
CA PHE A 45 -21.07 -18.70 17.86
C PHE A 45 -19.80 -19.18 17.18
N ASP A 46 -19.14 -20.21 17.72
CA ASP A 46 -17.93 -20.78 17.13
C ASP A 46 -18.18 -21.19 15.67
N ASN A 47 -19.24 -21.98 15.43
CA ASN A 47 -19.51 -22.52 14.11
C ASN A 47 -20.05 -21.45 13.16
N SER A 48 -20.76 -20.44 13.64
CA SER A 48 -21.24 -19.33 12.80
C SER A 48 -20.13 -18.36 12.39
N ILE A 49 -19.27 -17.98 13.34
CA ILE A 49 -18.13 -17.08 13.10
C ILE A 49 -17.09 -17.77 12.22
N PHE A 50 -16.81 -19.06 12.46
CA PHE A 50 -15.76 -19.82 11.79
C PHE A 50 -16.28 -20.78 10.71
N ASN A 51 -17.47 -20.55 10.16
CA ASN A 51 -17.94 -21.23 8.94
C ASN A 51 -17.17 -20.68 7.73
N TYR A 52 -16.35 -21.52 7.10
CA TYR A 52 -15.47 -21.11 6.01
C TYR A 52 -16.22 -20.69 4.74
N ASP A 53 -17.36 -21.31 4.44
CA ASP A 53 -18.17 -20.95 3.27
C ASP A 53 -18.75 -19.54 3.42
N LEU A 54 -19.18 -19.18 4.63
CA LEU A 54 -19.64 -17.83 4.93
C LEU A 54 -18.51 -16.81 4.85
N ILE A 55 -17.32 -17.15 5.36
CA ILE A 55 -16.14 -16.27 5.30
C ILE A 55 -15.78 -16.00 3.84
N GLU A 56 -15.72 -17.05 3.01
CA GLU A 56 -15.37 -16.93 1.60
C GLU A 56 -16.36 -16.06 0.81
N LYS A 57 -17.65 -16.16 1.14
CA LYS A 57 -18.73 -15.36 0.51
C LYS A 57 -18.93 -13.98 1.16
N PHE A 58 -18.13 -13.59 2.16
CA PHE A 58 -18.30 -12.37 2.96
C PHE A 58 -19.67 -12.25 3.66
N GLN A 59 -20.25 -13.39 4.04
CA GLN A 59 -21.58 -13.47 4.64
C GLN A 59 -21.56 -13.65 6.17
N THR A 60 -20.39 -13.86 6.79
CA THR A 60 -20.26 -14.06 8.24
C THR A 60 -20.96 -12.95 9.05
N LYS A 61 -20.88 -11.69 8.61
CA LYS A 61 -21.57 -10.58 9.28
C LYS A 61 -23.08 -10.77 9.33
N ILE A 62 -23.70 -11.24 8.24
CA ILE A 62 -25.15 -11.40 8.15
C ILE A 62 -25.63 -12.37 9.23
N ILE A 63 -24.88 -13.45 9.44
CA ILE A 63 -25.19 -14.43 10.50
C ILE A 63 -24.90 -13.88 11.89
N ILE A 64 -23.80 -13.14 12.09
CA ILE A 64 -23.51 -12.49 13.37
C ILE A 64 -24.62 -11.50 13.75
N ASP A 65 -25.05 -10.64 12.82
CA ASP A 65 -26.11 -9.66 13.05
C ASP A 65 -27.45 -10.36 13.33
N TYR A 66 -27.73 -11.46 12.63
CA TYR A 66 -28.90 -12.29 12.89
C TYR A 66 -28.88 -12.90 14.29
N LEU A 67 -27.75 -13.49 14.70
CA LEU A 67 -27.55 -14.02 16.05
C LEU A 67 -27.78 -12.94 17.11
N ILE A 68 -27.16 -11.76 16.95
CA ILE A 68 -27.35 -10.63 17.86
C ILE A 68 -28.84 -10.28 18.00
N ASN A 69 -29.58 -10.20 16.89
CA ASN A 69 -30.99 -9.86 16.93
C ASN A 69 -31.85 -10.92 17.62
N GLN A 70 -31.55 -12.21 17.41
CA GLN A 70 -32.24 -13.29 18.14
C GLN A 70 -31.96 -13.22 19.64
N LEU A 71 -30.72 -12.91 20.04
CA LEU A 71 -30.36 -12.81 21.46
C LEU A 71 -31.03 -11.63 22.19
N LYS A 72 -31.34 -10.54 21.48
CA LYS A 72 -32.07 -9.40 22.06
C LYS A 72 -33.52 -9.73 22.44
N ALA A 73 -34.08 -10.80 21.90
CA ALA A 73 -35.44 -11.25 22.21
C ALA A 73 -35.52 -12.19 23.42
N ILE A 74 -34.37 -12.65 23.93
CA ILE A 74 -34.28 -13.58 25.05
C ILE A 74 -34.37 -12.80 26.37
N ASP A 75 -34.94 -13.44 27.39
CA ASP A 75 -34.95 -12.94 28.77
C ASP A 75 -33.55 -12.53 29.28
N GLU A 76 -33.49 -11.45 30.08
CA GLU A 76 -32.23 -10.83 30.53
C GLU A 76 -31.36 -11.77 31.38
N GLU A 77 -31.94 -12.64 32.21
CA GLU A 77 -31.17 -13.58 33.04
C GLU A 77 -30.44 -14.59 32.14
N LYS A 78 -31.15 -15.13 31.14
CA LYS A 78 -30.59 -16.06 30.15
C LYS A 78 -29.57 -15.37 29.24
N LYS A 79 -29.80 -14.11 28.86
CA LYS A 79 -28.87 -13.27 28.09
C LYS A 79 -27.57 -13.04 28.85
N GLU A 80 -27.60 -12.80 30.17
CA GLU A 80 -26.40 -12.60 30.97
C GLU A 80 -25.49 -13.84 31.00
N ILE A 81 -26.05 -15.05 30.99
CA ILE A 81 -25.28 -16.31 30.88
C ILE A 81 -24.49 -16.36 29.57
N ILE A 82 -25.11 -15.94 28.46
CA ILE A 82 -24.50 -15.91 27.12
C ILE A 82 -23.37 -14.88 27.07
N VAL A 83 -23.65 -13.67 27.54
CA VAL A 83 -22.69 -12.57 27.61
C VAL A 83 -21.45 -12.99 28.39
N ASN A 84 -21.62 -13.60 29.57
CA ASN A 84 -20.51 -14.08 30.39
C ASN A 84 -19.68 -15.17 29.69
N GLY A 85 -20.31 -16.05 28.91
CA GLY A 85 -19.63 -17.05 28.09
C GLY A 85 -18.82 -16.43 26.93
N LEU A 86 -19.43 -15.49 26.20
CA LEU A 86 -18.80 -14.77 25.09
C LEU A 86 -17.63 -13.91 25.55
N ASN A 87 -17.75 -13.25 26.70
CA ASN A 87 -16.70 -12.44 27.31
C ASN A 87 -15.40 -13.22 27.53
N LYS A 88 -15.50 -14.52 27.83
CA LYS A 88 -14.35 -15.41 27.99
C LYS A 88 -13.72 -15.86 26.66
N ARG A 89 -14.42 -15.70 25.53
CA ARG A 89 -14.01 -16.21 24.21
C ARG A 89 -13.61 -15.15 23.19
N ILE A 90 -14.11 -13.91 23.30
CA ILE A 90 -13.85 -12.85 22.31
C ILE A 90 -12.36 -12.67 22.05
N GLN A 91 -11.52 -12.70 23.10
CA GLN A 91 -10.06 -12.66 22.95
C GLN A 91 -9.54 -13.82 22.08
N GLY A 92 -10.00 -15.04 22.34
CA GLY A 92 -9.68 -16.22 21.54
C GLY A 92 -10.17 -16.11 20.09
N TYR A 93 -11.34 -15.52 19.85
CA TYR A 93 -11.85 -15.27 18.50
C TYR A 93 -10.95 -14.31 17.73
N LEU A 94 -10.60 -13.18 18.34
CA LEU A 94 -9.72 -12.18 17.73
C LEU A 94 -8.34 -12.79 17.43
N ILE A 95 -7.75 -13.52 18.39
CA ILE A 95 -6.48 -14.23 18.17
C ILE A 95 -6.59 -15.22 17.02
N LYS A 96 -7.66 -16.02 16.96
CA LYS A 96 -7.87 -17.02 15.90
C LYS A 96 -8.04 -16.37 14.53
N ILE A 97 -8.75 -15.25 14.44
CA ILE A 97 -8.95 -14.49 13.19
C ILE A 97 -7.62 -13.91 12.69
N VAL A 98 -6.80 -13.38 13.60
CA VAL A 98 -5.45 -12.89 13.26
C VAL A 98 -4.58 -14.06 12.79
N LYS A 99 -4.47 -15.11 13.60
CA LYS A 99 -3.57 -16.25 13.37
C LYS A 99 -3.84 -17.03 12.10
N ASN A 100 -5.11 -17.17 11.73
CA ASN A 100 -5.47 -17.90 10.52
C ASN A 100 -5.70 -16.96 9.33
N CYS A 101 -5.35 -15.67 9.45
CA CYS A 101 -5.55 -14.67 8.40
C CYS A 101 -6.97 -14.69 7.80
N LEU A 102 -7.98 -14.90 8.64
CA LEU A 102 -9.37 -15.02 8.19
C LEU A 102 -9.88 -13.66 7.70
N ASP A 103 -10.69 -13.70 6.65
CA ASP A 103 -11.36 -12.54 6.06
C ASP A 103 -12.59 -12.09 6.88
N ILE A 104 -12.42 -12.05 8.20
CA ILE A 104 -13.38 -11.58 9.19
C ILE A 104 -12.85 -10.30 9.81
N GLY A 105 -13.69 -9.27 9.88
CA GLY A 105 -13.33 -8.00 10.50
C GLY A 105 -13.34 -8.07 12.01
N HIS A 106 -12.27 -7.63 12.68
CA HIS A 106 -12.24 -7.62 14.15
C HIS A 106 -13.31 -6.71 14.75
N ARG A 107 -13.66 -5.62 14.06
CA ARG A 107 -14.78 -4.74 14.43
C ARG A 107 -16.11 -5.48 14.50
N GLN A 108 -16.34 -6.48 13.63
CA GLN A 108 -17.55 -7.31 13.69
C GLN A 108 -17.63 -8.12 14.98
N ILE A 109 -16.49 -8.64 15.44
CA ILE A 109 -16.40 -9.39 16.70
C ILE A 109 -16.54 -8.46 17.90
N LEU A 110 -15.88 -7.29 17.88
CA LEU A 110 -16.00 -6.29 18.95
C LEU A 110 -17.43 -5.75 19.06
N ASN A 111 -18.17 -5.66 17.95
CA ASN A 111 -19.58 -5.25 17.99
C ASN A 111 -20.50 -6.23 18.74
N LEU A 112 -20.08 -7.48 19.00
CA LEU A 112 -20.80 -8.37 19.92
C LEU A 112 -20.84 -7.76 21.33
N ILE A 113 -19.75 -7.14 21.78
CA ILE A 113 -19.67 -6.45 23.07
C ILE A 113 -20.65 -5.27 23.08
N GLU A 114 -20.64 -4.47 22.02
CA GLU A 114 -21.51 -3.29 21.93
C GLU A 114 -23.00 -3.61 21.98
N ASN A 115 -23.41 -4.74 21.40
CA ASN A 115 -24.83 -5.07 21.23
C ASN A 115 -25.40 -6.02 22.30
N LEU A 116 -24.55 -6.74 23.03
CA LEU A 116 -24.99 -7.75 24.00
C LEU A 116 -24.75 -7.34 25.44
N ILE A 117 -23.85 -6.38 25.69
CA ILE A 117 -23.59 -5.83 27.03
C ILE A 117 -24.22 -4.44 27.09
N ASP A 118 -25.06 -4.16 28.08
CA ASP A 118 -25.65 -2.83 28.23
C ASP A 118 -24.84 -1.96 29.22
N ASP A 119 -24.19 -2.58 30.20
CA ASP A 119 -23.39 -1.90 31.22
C ASP A 119 -22.09 -1.29 30.65
N ARG A 120 -21.96 0.03 30.81
CA ARG A 120 -20.83 0.83 30.31
C ARG A 120 -19.47 0.39 30.89
N ASP A 121 -19.41 0.13 32.18
CA ASP A 121 -18.16 -0.21 32.87
C ASP A 121 -17.71 -1.63 32.54
N LYS A 122 -18.65 -2.58 32.41
CA LYS A 122 -18.38 -3.94 31.92
C LYS A 122 -17.80 -3.89 30.51
N LYS A 123 -18.33 -3.06 29.60
CA LYS A 123 -17.76 -2.87 28.25
C LYS A 123 -16.34 -2.34 28.30
N TYR A 124 -16.12 -1.24 29.03
CA TYR A 124 -14.80 -0.63 29.17
C TYR A 124 -13.76 -1.62 29.70
N ASN A 125 -14.08 -2.32 30.79
CA ASN A 125 -13.19 -3.30 31.39
C ASN A 125 -12.84 -4.45 30.44
N LEU A 126 -13.80 -4.91 29.63
CA LEU A 126 -13.54 -5.95 28.63
C LEU A 126 -12.64 -5.45 27.49
N TYR A 127 -12.90 -4.26 26.94
CA TYR A 127 -12.01 -3.67 25.94
C TYR A 127 -10.60 -3.45 26.47
N PHE A 128 -10.48 -2.99 27.71
CA PHE A 128 -9.19 -2.81 28.37
C PHE A 128 -8.46 -4.14 28.54
N LYS A 129 -9.17 -5.20 28.96
CA LYS A 129 -8.60 -6.54 29.08
C LYS A 129 -8.14 -7.08 27.71
N ILE A 130 -8.92 -6.89 26.65
CA ILE A 130 -8.53 -7.26 25.28
C ILE A 130 -7.26 -6.49 24.87
N ALA A 131 -7.21 -5.18 25.10
CA ALA A 131 -6.05 -4.35 24.80
C ALA A 131 -4.80 -4.81 25.57
N SER A 132 -4.93 -5.12 26.86
CA SER A 132 -3.83 -5.65 27.68
C SER A 132 -3.28 -6.95 27.10
N THR A 133 -4.14 -7.90 26.73
CA THR A 133 -3.71 -9.18 26.14
C THR A 133 -2.96 -8.98 24.83
N PHE A 134 -3.45 -8.12 23.94
CA PHE A 134 -2.76 -7.86 22.67
C PHE A 134 -1.46 -7.06 22.86
N ASN A 135 -1.39 -6.17 23.84
CA ASN A 135 -0.15 -5.51 24.23
C ASN A 135 0.89 -6.51 24.76
N GLU A 136 0.50 -7.46 25.60
CA GLU A 136 1.41 -8.52 26.05
C GLU A 136 1.93 -9.35 24.88
N ILE A 137 1.10 -9.63 23.87
CA ILE A 137 1.55 -10.32 22.65
C ILE A 137 2.56 -9.48 21.86
N LEU A 138 2.36 -8.16 21.77
CA LEU A 138 3.26 -7.21 21.10
C LEU A 138 4.45 -6.74 21.94
N ASN A 139 4.63 -7.19 23.18
CA ASN A 139 5.77 -6.80 24.01
C ASN A 139 6.63 -8.00 24.46
N ASN A 140 6.11 -9.23 24.38
CA ASN A 140 6.79 -10.41 24.89
C ASN A 140 7.63 -11.05 23.77
N GLU A 141 8.96 -11.01 23.88
CA GLU A 141 9.92 -11.50 22.86
C GLU A 141 9.71 -12.99 22.48
N ASP A 142 9.40 -13.85 23.45
CA ASP A 142 9.10 -15.26 23.17
C ASP A 142 7.80 -15.43 22.38
N LYS A 143 6.77 -14.63 22.70
CA LYS A 143 5.51 -14.63 21.94
C LYS A 143 5.66 -13.91 20.60
N HIS A 144 6.51 -12.90 20.50
CA HIS A 144 6.84 -12.21 19.27
C HIS A 144 7.33 -13.19 18.21
N SER A 145 8.23 -14.12 18.57
CA SER A 145 8.72 -15.16 17.65
C SER A 145 7.60 -16.01 17.03
N LYS A 146 6.45 -16.12 17.71
CA LYS A 146 5.30 -16.90 17.25
C LYS A 146 4.42 -16.15 16.27
N PHE A 147 4.50 -14.82 16.18
CA PHE A 147 3.64 -14.01 15.29
C PHE A 147 4.42 -13.38 14.15
N THR A 148 3.92 -13.56 12.93
CA THR A 148 4.50 -12.94 11.73
C THR A 148 4.31 -11.43 11.76
N ASN A 149 5.13 -10.67 11.02
CA ASN A 149 4.98 -9.21 10.97
C ASN A 149 3.59 -8.77 10.49
N LEU A 150 3.00 -9.48 9.52
CA LEU A 150 1.62 -9.22 9.07
C LEU A 150 0.59 -9.47 10.19
N GLU A 151 0.75 -10.54 10.98
CA GLU A 151 -0.13 -10.77 12.13
C GLU A 151 0.04 -9.65 13.17
N ARG A 152 1.27 -9.17 13.40
CA ARG A 152 1.54 -8.02 14.29
C ARG A 152 0.93 -6.72 13.76
N GLU A 153 0.95 -6.47 12.45
CA GLU A 153 0.24 -5.34 11.84
C GLU A 153 -1.27 -5.40 12.13
N ARG A 154 -1.88 -6.59 12.02
CA ARG A 154 -3.30 -6.77 12.37
C ARG A 154 -3.57 -6.57 13.86
N ILE A 155 -2.69 -7.06 14.74
CA ILE A 155 -2.81 -6.83 16.18
C ILE A 155 -2.69 -5.34 16.52
N ALA A 156 -1.70 -4.65 15.96
CA ALA A 156 -1.54 -3.21 16.13
C ALA A 156 -2.77 -2.46 15.59
N LYS A 157 -3.38 -2.91 14.48
CA LYS A 157 -4.63 -2.34 13.98
C LYS A 157 -5.81 -2.56 14.93
N ILE A 158 -5.93 -3.73 15.57
CA ILE A 158 -6.94 -3.99 16.61
C ILE A 158 -6.75 -3.03 17.78
N LEU A 159 -5.51 -2.86 18.27
CA LEU A 159 -5.18 -1.94 19.37
C LEU A 159 -5.46 -0.48 19.00
N ALA A 160 -5.14 -0.07 17.77
CA ALA A 160 -5.46 1.26 17.27
C ALA A 160 -6.97 1.52 17.26
N ASP A 161 -7.80 0.56 16.85
CA ASP A 161 -9.26 0.72 16.89
C ASP A 161 -9.81 0.67 18.32
N LEU A 162 -9.28 -0.20 19.19
CA LEU A 162 -9.65 -0.25 20.60
C LEU A 162 -9.43 1.08 21.29
N HIS A 163 -8.25 1.69 21.12
CA HIS A 163 -7.96 2.99 21.70
C HIS A 163 -8.60 4.15 20.95
N GLY A 164 -8.77 4.05 19.63
CA GLY A 164 -9.28 5.15 18.82
C GLY A 164 -10.80 5.30 18.77
N PHE A 165 -11.53 4.23 19.07
CA PHE A 165 -12.99 4.20 18.97
C PHE A 165 -13.64 3.64 20.23
N TYR A 166 -13.27 2.42 20.63
CA TYR A 166 -13.98 1.75 21.72
C TYR A 166 -13.66 2.40 23.08
N LEU A 167 -12.43 2.29 23.58
CA LEU A 167 -12.02 2.87 24.86
C LEU A 167 -12.18 4.39 24.91
N TYR A 168 -11.87 5.09 23.82
CA TYR A 168 -12.00 6.55 23.75
C TYR A 168 -13.43 7.03 24.03
N ASN A 169 -14.46 6.36 23.49
CA ASN A 169 -15.86 6.74 23.67
C ASN A 169 -16.40 6.43 25.09
N TYR A 170 -15.66 5.67 25.89
CA TYR A 170 -16.05 5.29 27.26
C TYR A 170 -15.37 6.11 28.35
N VAL A 171 -14.65 7.17 27.99
CA VAL A 171 -13.95 8.00 28.96
C VAL A 171 -14.29 9.48 28.79
N ASP A 172 -14.68 10.12 29.90
CA ASP A 172 -15.20 11.49 29.90
C ASP A 172 -14.14 12.57 30.23
N GLU A 173 -12.92 12.17 30.63
CA GLU A 173 -11.86 13.10 30.99
C GLU A 173 -10.93 13.40 29.81
N ASP A 174 -10.77 14.69 29.47
CA ASP A 174 -9.90 15.18 28.38
C ASP A 174 -8.48 14.58 28.42
N LYS A 175 -7.90 14.45 29.61
CA LYS A 175 -6.56 13.85 29.79
C LYS A 175 -6.54 12.39 29.33
N LYS A 176 -7.55 11.60 29.70
CA LYS A 176 -7.65 10.18 29.30
C LYS A 176 -8.03 10.03 27.83
N MET A 177 -8.86 10.93 27.28
CA MET A 177 -9.13 11.00 25.84
C MET A 177 -7.85 11.27 25.05
N SER A 178 -7.04 12.25 25.47
CA SER A 178 -5.76 12.56 24.85
C SER A 178 -4.76 11.40 24.92
N PHE A 179 -4.81 10.62 26.01
CA PHE A 179 -3.99 9.43 26.19
C PHE A 179 -4.34 8.33 25.18
N HIS A 180 -5.63 8.05 24.99
CA HIS A 180 -6.08 7.05 24.02
C HIS A 180 -5.79 7.45 22.57
N LEU A 181 -5.93 8.74 22.23
CA LEU A 181 -5.54 9.23 20.90
C LEU A 181 -4.04 9.09 20.63
N LYS A 182 -3.19 9.36 21.64
CA LYS A 182 -1.73 9.13 21.53
C LYS A 182 -1.43 7.65 21.31
N LEU A 183 -2.08 6.75 22.05
CA LEU A 183 -1.91 5.30 21.87
C LEU A 183 -2.35 4.84 20.48
N LYS A 184 -3.50 5.31 19.98
CA LYS A 184 -3.94 5.03 18.60
C LYS A 184 -2.85 5.37 17.59
N ILE A 185 -2.29 6.58 17.66
CA ILE A 185 -1.23 7.04 16.76
C ILE A 185 0.03 6.15 16.90
N ASN A 186 0.41 5.78 18.13
CA ASN A 186 1.55 4.89 18.36
C ASN A 186 1.38 3.51 17.72
N TYR A 187 0.18 2.93 17.79
CA TYR A 187 -0.09 1.64 17.13
C TYR A 187 -0.14 1.77 15.61
N GLU A 188 -0.70 2.87 15.07
CA GLU A 188 -0.65 3.14 13.63
C GLU A 188 0.80 3.29 13.12
N ASN A 189 1.68 3.94 13.89
CA ASN A 189 3.11 4.00 13.59
C ASN A 189 3.79 2.63 13.70
N SER A 190 3.35 1.78 14.65
CA SER A 190 3.88 0.42 14.82
C SER A 190 3.60 -0.45 13.60
N ILE A 191 2.44 -0.30 12.94
CA ILE A 191 2.13 -0.99 11.67
C ILE A 191 3.20 -0.68 10.62
N LEU A 192 3.55 0.60 10.45
CA LEU A 192 4.57 1.02 9.48
C LEU A 192 5.97 0.47 9.85
N ASN A 193 6.28 0.43 11.14
CA ASN A 193 7.53 -0.15 11.62
C ASN A 193 7.61 -1.65 11.33
N TYR A 194 6.53 -2.42 11.51
CA TYR A 194 6.52 -3.84 11.18
C TYR A 194 6.71 -4.09 9.68
N GLN A 195 6.10 -3.28 8.81
CA GLN A 195 6.34 -3.37 7.35
C GLN A 195 7.81 -3.13 6.99
N LYS A 196 8.43 -2.14 7.64
CA LYS A 196 9.83 -1.80 7.43
C LYS A 196 10.78 -2.88 7.96
N THR A 197 10.51 -3.41 9.16
CA THR A 197 11.31 -4.51 9.74
C THR A 197 11.21 -5.76 8.89
N ASP A 198 10.00 -6.13 8.45
CA ASP A 198 9.77 -7.30 7.60
C ASP A 198 10.56 -7.24 6.28
N LEU A 199 10.49 -6.09 5.59
CA LEU A 199 11.24 -5.89 4.35
C LEU A 199 12.75 -5.87 4.59
N ARG A 200 13.22 -5.31 5.72
CA ARG A 200 14.64 -5.30 6.09
C ARG A 200 15.17 -6.70 6.38
N GLU A 201 14.44 -7.50 7.16
CA GLU A 201 14.82 -8.89 7.48
C GLU A 201 14.91 -9.72 6.20
N ASP A 202 13.91 -9.61 5.33
CA ASP A 202 13.90 -10.26 4.01
C ASP A 202 15.12 -9.90 3.17
N LEU A 203 15.50 -8.61 3.13
CA LEU A 203 16.62 -8.14 2.33
C LEU A 203 17.98 -8.39 2.99
N GLN A 204 18.09 -8.41 4.32
CA GLN A 204 19.30 -8.80 5.03
C GLN A 204 19.62 -10.27 4.80
N ASN A 205 18.61 -11.14 4.75
CA ASN A 205 18.81 -12.54 4.39
C ASN A 205 19.41 -12.70 2.97
N ILE A 206 19.15 -11.76 2.06
CA ILE A 206 19.75 -11.69 0.73
C ILE A 206 21.14 -11.01 0.77
N ALA A 207 21.30 -9.97 1.60
CA ALA A 207 22.53 -9.18 1.70
C ALA A 207 23.64 -9.87 2.50
N ASN A 208 23.32 -10.75 3.44
CA ASN A 208 24.29 -11.62 4.13
C ASN A 208 24.99 -12.60 3.15
N THR A 209 24.47 -12.73 1.92
CA THR A 209 25.13 -13.44 0.82
C THR A 209 26.07 -12.54 0.00
N LEU A 210 26.08 -11.22 0.25
CA LEU A 210 26.75 -10.16 -0.55
C LEU A 210 27.75 -9.34 0.28
N GLU A 211 28.41 -9.94 1.27
CA GLU A 211 29.30 -9.25 2.23
C GLU A 211 30.14 -8.09 1.62
N ASN A 212 29.86 -6.90 2.14
CA ASN A 212 30.77 -5.78 2.40
C ASN A 212 31.91 -5.58 1.43
N LEU A 213 31.74 -4.71 0.44
CA LEU A 213 32.80 -3.79 -0.04
C LEU A 213 32.10 -2.62 -0.76
N ILE A 214 31.79 -1.54 -0.02
CA ILE A 214 31.79 -0.23 -0.68
C ILE A 214 33.25 -0.02 -1.09
N LEU A 215 33.54 -0.22 -2.37
CA LEU A 215 34.87 0.03 -2.90
C LEU A 215 35.07 1.54 -2.90
N LYS A 216 36.12 1.98 -2.21
CA LYS A 216 36.57 3.38 -2.31
C LYS A 216 36.82 3.69 -3.78
N MET A 217 36.44 4.89 -4.21
CA MET A 217 36.80 5.35 -5.55
C MET A 217 38.30 5.60 -5.62
N SER A 218 38.87 5.38 -6.80
CA SER A 218 40.27 5.68 -7.06
C SER A 218 40.46 7.15 -7.40
N GLU A 219 41.67 7.66 -7.22
CA GLU A 219 42.02 8.99 -7.75
C GLU A 219 41.91 9.07 -9.27
N SER A 220 42.12 7.96 -9.99
CA SER A 220 41.91 7.92 -11.44
C SER A 220 40.46 8.09 -11.88
N ASP A 221 39.48 8.00 -10.98
CA ASP A 221 38.06 8.23 -11.30
C ASP A 221 37.69 9.73 -11.28
N TYR A 222 38.65 10.67 -11.35
CA TYR A 222 38.32 12.11 -11.44
C TYR A 222 37.42 12.36 -12.65
N ASP A 223 36.40 13.21 -12.46
CA ASP A 223 35.38 13.54 -13.45
C ASP A 223 34.49 12.39 -13.93
N ARG A 224 34.71 11.15 -13.49
CA ARG A 224 33.84 10.02 -13.81
C ARG A 224 32.40 10.33 -13.44
N GLU A 225 31.52 10.24 -14.43
CA GLU A 225 30.10 10.54 -14.28
C GLU A 225 29.24 9.34 -14.70
N ILE A 226 28.28 8.99 -13.83
CA ILE A 226 27.27 7.99 -14.13
C ILE A 226 25.94 8.69 -14.33
N ILE A 227 25.35 8.55 -15.52
CA ILE A 227 24.05 9.13 -15.85
C ILE A 227 23.03 8.02 -16.09
N VAL A 228 21.92 8.05 -15.36
CA VAL A 228 20.79 7.14 -15.53
C VAL A 228 19.59 7.89 -16.09
N TYR A 229 18.96 7.29 -17.09
CA TYR A 229 17.75 7.78 -17.75
C TYR A 229 16.62 6.79 -17.52
N SER A 230 15.41 7.26 -17.22
CA SER A 230 14.27 6.37 -16.99
C SER A 230 12.94 6.91 -17.50
N PRO A 231 12.09 6.05 -18.12
CA PRO A 231 10.68 6.34 -18.28
C PRO A 231 9.97 6.39 -16.92
N LEU A 232 8.74 6.91 -16.93
CA LEU A 232 7.78 6.79 -15.84
C LEU A 232 6.96 5.50 -15.96
N ARG A 233 6.12 5.25 -14.95
CA ARG A 233 5.17 4.15 -14.94
C ARG A 233 3.75 4.67 -15.05
N LEU A 234 3.06 4.29 -16.11
CA LEU A 234 1.61 4.40 -16.18
C LEU A 234 0.96 3.22 -15.47
N GLY A 235 0.36 3.46 -14.30
CA GLY A 235 -0.35 2.43 -13.55
C GLY A 235 -1.77 2.18 -14.06
N LEU A 236 -2.02 0.99 -14.58
CA LEU A 236 -3.33 0.58 -15.10
C LEU A 236 -4.13 -0.20 -14.04
N SER A 237 -3.49 -1.11 -13.31
CA SER A 237 -4.11 -1.79 -12.17
C SER A 237 -3.05 -2.32 -11.22
N SER A 238 -3.33 -2.33 -9.91
CA SER A 238 -2.51 -3.03 -8.92
C SER A 238 -3.33 -3.96 -8.01
N ALA A 239 -4.50 -4.39 -8.51
CA ALA A 239 -5.53 -5.05 -7.70
C ALA A 239 -5.73 -4.31 -6.35
N ASN A 240 -5.88 -2.98 -6.47
CA ASN A 240 -6.02 -2.04 -5.36
C ASN A 240 -4.94 -2.16 -4.29
N ALA A 241 -3.68 -1.89 -4.63
CA ALA A 241 -2.53 -1.95 -3.74
C ALA A 241 -2.19 -3.36 -3.21
N SER A 242 -2.45 -4.40 -4.01
CA SER A 242 -1.97 -5.76 -3.73
C SER A 242 -0.45 -5.89 -3.82
N ASP A 243 0.21 -4.87 -4.39
CA ASP A 243 1.65 -4.73 -4.49
C ASP A 243 2.30 -4.10 -3.25
N ASN A 244 1.54 -3.83 -2.18
CA ASN A 244 2.13 -3.59 -0.88
C ASN A 244 2.86 -4.87 -0.41
N HIS A 245 4.08 -4.72 0.10
CA HIS A 245 4.99 -5.82 0.45
C HIS A 245 4.36 -6.88 1.36
N THR A 246 3.84 -6.49 2.53
CA THR A 246 3.32 -7.45 3.52
C THR A 246 1.97 -8.03 3.10
N ARG A 247 1.16 -7.27 2.36
CA ARG A 247 -0.07 -7.80 1.75
C ARG A 247 0.22 -8.83 0.65
N ALA A 248 1.22 -8.58 -0.19
CA ALA A 248 1.59 -9.48 -1.28
C ALA A 248 2.05 -10.84 -0.74
N LYS A 249 2.67 -10.88 0.44
CA LYS A 249 2.99 -12.13 1.14
C LYS A 249 1.74 -12.97 1.42
N GLU A 250 0.63 -12.37 1.87
CA GLU A 250 -0.56 -13.11 2.29
C GLU A 250 -1.40 -13.66 1.14
N LYS A 251 -1.71 -12.84 0.13
CA LYS A 251 -2.68 -13.19 -0.93
C LYS A 251 -2.04 -13.23 -2.32
N GLY A 252 -0.74 -13.02 -2.41
CA GLY A 252 -0.10 -12.66 -3.65
C GLY A 252 -0.40 -11.20 -4.05
N GLY A 253 0.28 -10.77 -5.09
CA GLY A 253 0.22 -9.41 -5.61
C GLY A 253 0.12 -9.40 -7.12
N ARG A 254 -0.49 -8.34 -7.64
CA ARG A 254 -0.77 -8.12 -9.06
C ARG A 254 -0.46 -6.68 -9.43
N ALA A 255 0.22 -6.47 -10.54
CA ALA A 255 0.40 -5.14 -11.10
C ALA A 255 0.43 -5.17 -12.63
N LEU A 256 -0.32 -4.28 -13.25
CA LEU A 256 -0.44 -4.08 -14.69
C LEU A 256 -0.09 -2.62 -14.94
N ASN A 257 1.01 -2.41 -15.65
CA ASN A 257 1.53 -1.08 -15.89
C ASN A 257 2.22 -0.99 -17.26
N ALA A 258 2.47 0.24 -17.71
CA ALA A 258 3.24 0.52 -18.91
C ALA A 258 4.36 1.51 -18.61
N ALA A 259 5.56 1.27 -19.13
CA ALA A 259 6.64 2.25 -19.09
C ALA A 259 6.40 3.32 -20.17
N ILE A 260 6.43 4.61 -19.79
CA ILE A 260 6.12 5.72 -20.69
C ILE A 260 7.16 6.85 -20.63
N ASN A 261 7.46 7.41 -21.80
CA ASN A 261 7.97 8.78 -21.93
C ASN A 261 6.78 9.74 -21.92
N ILE A 262 6.97 11.00 -21.52
CA ILE A 262 5.86 11.95 -21.40
C ILE A 262 6.29 13.37 -21.76
N SER A 263 5.37 14.12 -22.34
CA SER A 263 5.39 15.58 -22.43
C SER A 263 4.12 16.13 -21.78
N LEU A 264 4.25 17.17 -20.96
CA LEU A 264 3.11 17.86 -20.36
C LEU A 264 2.37 18.76 -21.38
N ASP A 265 2.97 18.96 -22.55
CA ASP A 265 2.38 19.66 -23.69
C ASP A 265 2.01 18.64 -24.77
N LEU A 266 0.74 18.62 -25.16
CA LEU A 266 0.21 17.67 -26.14
C LEU A 266 0.92 17.76 -27.49
N GLU A 267 1.37 18.96 -27.87
CA GLU A 267 1.94 19.22 -29.19
C GLU A 267 3.46 18.93 -29.25
N LYS A 268 4.08 18.63 -28.11
CA LYS A 268 5.51 18.27 -28.03
C LYS A 268 5.72 16.77 -27.99
N GLU A 269 6.84 16.34 -28.56
CA GLU A 269 7.27 14.95 -28.53
C GLU A 269 7.55 14.49 -27.09
N PRO A 270 7.13 13.27 -26.69
CA PRO A 270 7.39 12.74 -25.36
C PRO A 270 8.88 12.43 -25.15
N GLU A 271 9.47 13.03 -24.12
CA GLU A 271 10.88 12.83 -23.76
C GLU A 271 11.05 11.88 -22.57
N ILE A 272 12.30 11.47 -22.31
CA ILE A 272 12.62 10.69 -21.12
C ILE A 272 12.50 11.59 -19.89
N PRO A 273 11.59 11.29 -18.95
CA PRO A 273 11.23 12.22 -17.89
C PRO A 273 12.15 12.21 -16.68
N ILE A 274 12.96 11.17 -16.44
CA ILE A 274 13.84 11.11 -15.27
C ILE A 274 15.29 10.99 -15.73
N ILE A 275 16.11 11.93 -15.27
CA ILE A 275 17.56 11.94 -15.46
C ILE A 275 18.21 12.10 -14.09
N VAL A 276 19.12 11.19 -13.76
CA VAL A 276 19.93 11.24 -12.54
C VAL A 276 21.38 11.17 -12.95
N SER A 277 22.24 12.07 -12.46
CA SER A 277 23.67 11.92 -12.58
C SER A 277 24.37 11.95 -11.23
N VAL A 278 25.42 11.15 -11.12
CA VAL A 278 26.35 11.18 -10.00
C VAL A 278 27.75 11.30 -10.57
N LYS A 279 28.48 12.33 -10.15
CA LYS A 279 29.82 12.65 -10.63
C LYS A 279 30.80 12.71 -9.46
N ARG A 280 31.98 12.09 -9.63
CA ARG A 280 33.09 12.30 -8.69
C ARG A 280 33.76 13.64 -8.98
N LEU A 281 33.94 14.44 -7.94
CA LEU A 281 34.64 15.72 -7.98
C LEU A 281 36.09 15.56 -7.55
N ASP A 282 36.94 16.43 -8.07
CA ASP A 282 38.33 16.58 -7.67
C ASP A 282 38.48 17.25 -6.30
N GLU A 283 37.69 18.29 -6.05
CA GLU A 283 37.67 19.02 -4.79
C GLU A 283 36.82 18.29 -3.74
N PRO A 284 37.17 18.42 -2.43
CA PRO A 284 36.41 17.84 -1.33
C PRO A 284 35.09 18.59 -1.08
N LYS A 285 34.13 18.39 -1.98
CA LYS A 285 32.79 19.01 -1.93
C LYS A 285 31.70 17.96 -2.02
N LEU A 286 30.60 18.17 -1.32
CA LEU A 286 29.35 17.44 -1.53
C LEU A 286 28.34 18.41 -2.14
N LYS A 287 27.90 18.14 -3.37
CA LYS A 287 26.85 18.90 -4.06
C LYS A 287 25.64 18.01 -4.31
N ILE A 288 24.46 18.47 -3.94
CA ILE A 288 23.20 17.76 -4.17
C ILE A 288 22.22 18.76 -4.79
N LYS A 289 21.76 18.49 -6.01
CA LYS A 289 20.91 19.41 -6.78
C LYS A 289 19.72 18.70 -7.41
N SER A 290 18.54 19.30 -7.28
CA SER A 290 17.34 18.94 -8.03
C SER A 290 16.98 20.11 -8.95
N ILE A 291 17.11 19.89 -10.26
CA ILE A 291 16.94 20.93 -11.29
C ILE A 291 15.46 21.31 -11.43
N ASP A 292 14.57 20.32 -11.38
CA ASP A 292 13.12 20.47 -11.58
C ASP A 292 12.42 21.30 -10.50
N ILE A 293 12.98 21.35 -9.28
CA ILE A 293 12.45 22.16 -8.16
C ILE A 293 13.38 23.30 -7.74
N ASP A 294 14.47 23.52 -8.48
CA ASP A 294 15.49 24.54 -8.23
C ASP A 294 15.99 24.55 -6.76
N LYS A 295 16.48 23.40 -6.29
CA LYS A 295 17.03 23.23 -4.95
C LYS A 295 18.43 22.68 -4.99
N GLU A 296 19.30 23.24 -4.16
CA GLU A 296 20.70 22.84 -4.04
C GLU A 296 21.16 22.81 -2.58
N PHE A 297 22.04 21.86 -2.28
CA PHE A 297 22.75 21.73 -1.02
C PHE A 297 24.23 21.51 -1.29
N ILE A 298 25.09 22.29 -0.63
CA ILE A 298 26.54 22.24 -0.80
C ILE A 298 27.23 22.17 0.57
N LEU A 299 28.20 21.26 0.71
CA LEU A 299 29.23 21.32 1.74
C LEU A 299 30.59 21.44 1.07
N SER A 300 31.36 22.47 1.44
CA SER A 300 32.72 22.72 0.92
C SER A 300 33.79 22.75 2.02
N THR A 301 33.38 22.75 3.29
CA THR A 301 34.30 22.82 4.44
C THR A 301 33.91 21.75 5.44
N SER A 302 34.90 20.96 5.88
CA SER A 302 34.74 19.94 6.91
C SER A 302 34.42 20.59 8.26
N SER A 303 33.36 20.11 8.93
CA SER A 303 32.91 20.63 10.22
C SER A 303 32.03 19.61 10.95
N SER A 304 32.21 19.50 12.27
CA SER A 304 31.38 18.65 13.14
C SER A 304 29.91 19.10 13.25
N ASN A 305 29.58 20.29 12.75
CA ASN A 305 28.21 20.80 12.70
C ASN A 305 27.48 20.47 11.38
N ASN A 306 28.18 19.97 10.35
CA ASN A 306 27.59 19.71 9.03
C ASN A 306 26.44 18.68 9.09
N HIS A 307 26.45 17.77 10.05
CA HIS A 307 25.36 16.82 10.26
C HIS A 307 23.99 17.48 10.49
N LYS A 308 23.93 18.67 11.10
CA LYS A 308 22.66 19.37 11.39
C LYS A 308 21.93 19.78 10.12
N SER A 309 22.66 20.29 9.12
CA SER A 309 22.08 20.70 7.83
C SER A 309 21.86 19.53 6.89
N PHE A 310 22.72 18.51 6.94
CA PHE A 310 22.56 17.30 6.15
C PHE A 310 21.36 16.46 6.65
N PHE A 311 21.28 16.13 7.93
CA PHE A 311 20.20 15.31 8.50
C PHE A 311 18.94 16.08 8.89
N ARG A 312 18.79 17.34 8.43
CA ARG A 312 17.62 18.18 8.70
C ARG A 312 16.30 17.46 8.40
N TYR A 313 16.26 16.68 7.32
CA TYR A 313 15.10 15.89 6.90
C TYR A 313 14.56 14.90 7.95
N ARG A 314 15.35 14.55 8.97
CA ARG A 314 14.91 13.68 10.07
C ARG A 314 13.95 14.39 11.03
N TYR A 315 13.99 15.73 11.07
CA TYR A 315 13.26 16.53 12.05
C TYR A 315 12.41 17.64 11.42
N ASP A 316 12.68 18.04 10.17
CA ASP A 316 12.00 19.11 9.46
C ASP A 316 11.79 18.74 7.97
N GLN A 317 10.99 19.53 7.25
CA GLN A 317 10.79 19.40 5.81
C GLN A 317 12.09 19.72 5.06
N ASP A 318 12.44 18.84 4.13
CA ASP A 318 13.62 18.96 3.28
C ASP A 318 13.31 18.35 1.91
N GLU A 319 13.28 19.18 0.87
CA GLU A 319 12.91 18.76 -0.47
C GLU A 319 13.94 17.80 -1.10
N LEU A 320 15.18 17.79 -0.57
CA LEU A 320 16.29 16.92 -0.99
C LEU A 320 16.42 15.66 -0.11
N GLN A 321 15.47 15.38 0.79
CA GLN A 321 15.54 14.27 1.74
C GLN A 321 15.84 12.91 1.09
N LEU A 322 15.31 12.65 -0.11
CA LEU A 322 15.54 11.39 -0.82
C LEU A 322 17.00 11.27 -1.26
N LEU A 323 17.57 12.34 -1.80
CA LEU A 323 18.95 12.34 -2.29
C LEU A 323 19.95 12.21 -1.12
N LYS A 324 19.68 12.91 -0.02
CA LYS A 324 20.51 12.83 1.20
C LYS A 324 20.42 11.44 1.84
N GLN A 325 19.21 10.91 2.01
CA GLN A 325 19.04 9.58 2.59
C GLN A 325 19.65 8.47 1.71
N ALA A 326 19.63 8.61 0.38
CA ALA A 326 20.25 7.61 -0.49
C ALA A 326 21.74 7.43 -0.23
N LEU A 327 22.47 8.51 0.06
CA LEU A 327 23.89 8.45 0.44
C LEU A 327 24.14 7.68 1.75
N VAL A 328 23.20 7.81 2.69
CA VAL A 328 23.22 7.05 3.95
C VAL A 328 22.88 5.59 3.70
N HIS A 329 21.85 5.34 2.90
CA HIS A 329 21.34 4.01 2.56
C HIS A 329 22.41 3.14 1.89
N VAL A 330 23.20 3.71 0.98
CA VAL A 330 24.30 2.98 0.32
C VAL A 330 25.59 2.96 1.14
N GLY A 331 25.63 3.63 2.30
CA GLY A 331 26.76 3.67 3.22
C GLY A 331 27.92 4.61 2.83
N ILE A 332 27.72 5.52 1.86
CA ILE A 332 28.70 6.58 1.55
C ILE A 332 28.81 7.57 2.72
N ILE A 333 27.70 7.84 3.40
CA ILE A 333 27.63 8.68 4.60
C ILE A 333 27.16 7.82 5.77
N ASN A 334 27.88 7.84 6.90
CA ASN A 334 27.48 7.06 8.07
C ASN A 334 26.26 7.69 8.76
N GLU A 335 25.33 6.86 9.26
CA GLU A 335 24.06 7.31 9.84
C GLU A 335 24.22 8.26 11.04
N ASP A 336 25.33 8.12 11.78
CA ASP A 336 25.65 8.87 13.01
C ASP A 336 26.81 9.88 12.85
N THR A 337 27.27 10.12 11.61
CA THR A 337 28.40 11.01 11.38
C THR A 337 28.12 12.44 11.85
N LYS A 338 29.15 13.11 12.37
CA LYS A 338 29.11 14.55 12.67
C LYS A 338 29.52 15.40 11.47
N ASP A 339 30.24 14.81 10.52
CA ASP A 339 30.72 15.49 9.33
C ASP A 339 30.56 14.63 8.06
N PRO A 340 29.41 14.74 7.38
CA PRO A 340 29.14 13.99 6.15
C PRO A 340 30.16 14.25 5.03
N LEU A 341 30.79 15.43 4.98
CA LEU A 341 31.79 15.73 3.96
C LEU A 341 33.05 14.89 4.16
N LYS A 342 33.44 14.62 5.41
CA LYS A 342 34.57 13.75 5.73
C LYS A 342 34.32 12.30 5.27
N ASP A 343 33.10 11.82 5.39
CA ASP A 343 32.72 10.49 4.91
C ASP A 343 32.79 10.41 3.37
N VAL A 344 32.25 11.42 2.67
CA VAL A 344 32.36 11.55 1.21
C VAL A 344 33.82 11.62 0.76
N ASN A 345 34.65 12.40 1.44
CA ASN A 345 36.07 12.53 1.14
C ASN A 345 36.82 11.20 1.31
N LYS A 346 36.49 10.45 2.38
CA LYS A 346 37.03 9.11 2.63
C LYS A 346 36.60 8.11 1.55
N PHE A 347 35.34 8.19 1.11
CA PHE A 347 34.80 7.34 0.04
C PHE A 347 35.43 7.63 -1.32
N THR A 348 35.68 8.90 -1.63
CA THR A 348 36.18 9.37 -2.94
C THR A 348 37.71 9.52 -3.02
N ASN A 349 38.42 9.04 -2.00
CA ASN A 349 39.87 9.16 -1.83
C ASN A 349 40.39 10.60 -2.04
N GLY A 350 39.93 11.53 -1.21
CA GLY A 350 40.40 12.92 -1.20
C GLY A 350 39.55 13.89 -2.02
N GLY A 351 38.64 13.39 -2.85
CA GLY A 351 37.74 14.20 -3.67
C GLY A 351 36.39 14.49 -3.03
N GLY A 352 35.41 14.73 -3.91
CA GLY A 352 34.02 15.04 -3.58
C GLY A 352 33.02 14.31 -4.47
N LEU A 353 31.73 14.61 -4.29
CA LEU A 353 30.62 13.98 -5.00
C LEU A 353 29.55 15.00 -5.36
N GLU A 354 29.06 14.94 -6.59
CA GLU A 354 27.91 15.72 -7.07
C GLU A 354 26.78 14.79 -7.47
N LEU A 355 25.58 15.04 -6.94
CA LEU A 355 24.34 14.37 -7.29
C LEU A 355 23.41 15.38 -7.96
N LYS A 356 22.94 15.08 -9.16
CA LYS A 356 21.99 15.90 -9.91
C LYS A 356 20.78 15.07 -10.31
N THR A 357 19.59 15.61 -10.09
CA THR A 357 18.33 15.04 -10.58
C THR A 357 17.57 16.04 -11.43
N ASN A 358 16.91 15.56 -12.48
CA ASN A 358 15.94 16.30 -13.26
C ASN A 358 14.73 15.40 -13.52
N VAL A 359 13.55 15.90 -13.21
CA VAL A 359 12.29 15.18 -13.35
C VAL A 359 11.30 16.04 -14.16
N GLY A 360 10.93 15.58 -15.34
CA GLY A 360 10.05 16.29 -16.28
C GLY A 360 8.57 16.34 -15.88
N VAL A 361 8.22 15.90 -14.67
CA VAL A 361 6.86 15.94 -14.11
C VAL A 361 6.89 16.39 -12.66
N PHE A 362 5.87 17.12 -12.22
CA PHE A 362 5.75 17.55 -10.82
C PHE A 362 5.39 16.40 -9.88
N LYS A 363 5.61 16.60 -8.57
CA LYS A 363 5.25 15.61 -7.52
C LYS A 363 3.73 15.40 -7.47
N GLY A 364 3.30 14.17 -7.15
CA GLY A 364 1.89 13.83 -6.95
C GLY A 364 1.09 13.51 -8.23
N THR A 365 1.77 13.13 -9.31
CA THR A 365 1.14 12.79 -10.60
C THR A 365 0.50 11.41 -10.67
N GLY A 366 0.89 10.48 -9.78
CA GLY A 366 0.43 9.09 -9.79
C GLY A 366 1.22 8.17 -10.74
N LEU A 367 2.36 8.63 -11.28
CA LEU A 367 3.15 7.93 -12.30
C LEU A 367 4.37 7.15 -11.75
N GLY A 368 4.40 6.85 -10.45
CA GLY A 368 5.50 6.12 -9.80
C GLY A 368 6.83 6.89 -9.71
N THR A 369 6.79 8.22 -9.88
CA THR A 369 7.99 9.07 -10.03
C THR A 369 9.00 8.91 -8.89
N SER A 370 8.57 8.92 -7.63
CA SER A 370 9.49 8.84 -6.48
C SER A 370 10.25 7.53 -6.43
N SER A 371 9.56 6.39 -6.57
CA SER A 371 10.18 5.07 -6.49
C SER A 371 11.11 4.81 -7.67
N ILE A 372 10.75 5.29 -8.86
CA ILE A 372 11.62 5.20 -10.03
C ILE A 372 12.86 6.09 -9.85
N LEU A 373 12.70 7.31 -9.31
CA LEU A 373 13.82 8.18 -8.98
C LEU A 373 14.76 7.53 -7.94
N SER A 374 14.20 6.91 -6.90
CA SER A 374 14.95 6.13 -5.90
C SER A 374 15.77 5.02 -6.56
N ALA A 375 15.17 4.23 -7.44
CA ALA A 375 15.87 3.17 -8.15
C ALA A 375 16.95 3.69 -9.11
N CYS A 376 16.70 4.82 -9.80
CA CYS A 376 17.71 5.46 -10.67
C CYS A 376 18.90 5.97 -9.86
N LEU A 377 18.62 6.62 -8.72
CA LEU A 377 19.65 7.13 -7.83
C LEU A 377 20.50 6.02 -7.24
N LEU A 378 19.87 4.96 -6.72
CA LEU A 378 20.59 3.78 -6.23
C LEU A 378 21.42 3.14 -7.34
N LYS A 379 20.90 3.06 -8.58
CA LYS A 379 21.65 2.53 -9.73
C LYS A 379 22.92 3.35 -10.02
N CYS A 380 22.83 4.68 -9.99
CA CYS A 380 24.01 5.54 -10.11
C CYS A 380 25.00 5.33 -8.96
N LEU A 381 24.50 5.32 -7.72
CA LEU A 381 25.33 5.20 -6.52
C LEU A 381 26.04 3.84 -6.42
N TYR A 382 25.35 2.75 -6.73
CA TYR A 382 25.97 1.43 -6.78
C TYR A 382 27.02 1.34 -7.89
N ARG A 383 26.72 1.90 -9.07
CA ARG A 383 27.67 1.86 -10.19
C ARG A 383 28.93 2.70 -9.94
N ILE A 384 28.78 3.90 -9.38
CA ILE A 384 29.92 4.78 -9.08
C ILE A 384 30.77 4.26 -7.91
N SER A 385 30.15 3.56 -6.95
CA SER A 385 30.83 2.89 -5.83
C SER A 385 31.46 1.55 -6.22
N ASN A 386 31.48 1.21 -7.52
CA ASN A 386 31.93 -0.06 -8.06
C ASN A 386 31.31 -1.29 -7.35
N GLN A 387 30.11 -1.15 -6.81
CA GLN A 387 29.43 -2.28 -6.17
C GLN A 387 29.08 -3.35 -7.21
N PRO A 388 29.00 -4.63 -6.79
CA PRO A 388 28.84 -5.75 -7.71
C PRO A 388 27.58 -5.60 -8.58
N LYS A 389 27.64 -6.12 -9.81
CA LYS A 389 26.50 -6.12 -10.75
C LYS A 389 25.29 -6.88 -10.18
N GLU A 390 25.51 -7.72 -9.17
CA GLU A 390 24.52 -8.47 -8.41
C GLU A 390 23.60 -7.56 -7.59
N MET A 391 23.98 -6.31 -7.31
CA MET A 391 23.05 -5.26 -6.81
C MET A 391 22.12 -4.70 -7.91
N ALA A 392 22.13 -5.30 -9.11
CA ALA A 392 21.17 -5.00 -10.17
C ALA A 392 19.81 -5.70 -9.93
N TYR A 393 19.03 -5.82 -11.01
CA TYR A 393 17.67 -6.32 -10.96
C TYR A 393 17.59 -7.79 -10.48
N PRO A 394 16.63 -8.15 -9.60
CA PRO A 394 15.54 -7.34 -9.04
C PRO A 394 15.87 -6.58 -7.74
N ILE A 395 17.01 -6.87 -7.10
CA ILE A 395 17.39 -6.36 -5.77
C ILE A 395 17.37 -4.83 -5.71
N LEU A 396 17.79 -4.14 -6.78
CA LEU A 396 17.73 -2.68 -6.89
C LEU A 396 16.35 -2.10 -6.53
N TYR A 397 15.27 -2.77 -6.94
CA TYR A 397 13.91 -2.29 -6.69
C TYR A 397 13.49 -2.49 -5.24
N ASP A 398 13.92 -3.57 -4.63
CA ASP A 398 13.62 -3.83 -3.22
C ASP A 398 14.44 -2.91 -2.30
N GLN A 399 15.68 -2.60 -2.68
CA GLN A 399 16.47 -1.55 -2.04
C GLN A 399 15.81 -0.16 -2.19
N SER A 400 15.17 0.13 -3.33
CA SER A 400 14.45 1.39 -3.51
C SER A 400 13.22 1.52 -2.59
N LEU A 401 12.53 0.41 -2.31
CA LEU A 401 11.43 0.36 -1.35
C LEU A 401 11.93 0.62 0.08
N LEU A 402 13.04 0.00 0.47
CA LEU A 402 13.67 0.25 1.78
C LEU A 402 14.11 1.70 1.95
N LEU A 403 14.74 2.28 0.91
CA LEU A 403 15.14 3.67 0.90
C LEU A 403 13.92 4.58 1.13
N GLU A 404 12.83 4.36 0.39
CA GLU A 404 11.60 5.13 0.55
C GLU A 404 11.00 4.99 1.96
N GLN A 405 10.89 3.77 2.49
CA GLN A 405 10.37 3.52 3.84
C GLN A 405 11.25 4.15 4.93
N SER A 406 12.56 4.29 4.70
CA SER A 406 13.48 4.90 5.67
C SER A 406 13.18 6.39 5.93
N ILE A 407 12.54 7.08 4.98
CA ILE A 407 12.09 8.48 5.08
C ILE A 407 10.56 8.62 5.14
N GLY A 408 9.87 7.52 5.45
CA GLY A 408 8.42 7.50 5.67
C GLY A 408 7.57 7.49 4.39
N PHE A 409 8.16 7.17 3.24
CA PHE A 409 7.41 6.91 2.01
C PHE A 409 6.99 5.44 1.95
N ASN A 410 5.68 5.20 1.78
CA ASN A 410 5.13 3.86 1.66
C ASN A 410 4.64 3.64 0.22
N SER A 411 5.53 3.09 -0.60
CA SER A 411 5.25 2.68 -1.98
C SER A 411 5.00 1.18 -2.06
N GLY A 412 4.37 0.76 -3.17
CA GLY A 412 4.24 -0.66 -3.50
C GLY A 412 5.37 -1.10 -4.44
N TRP A 413 5.65 -2.40 -4.47
CA TRP A 413 6.80 -2.92 -5.21
C TRP A 413 6.71 -2.70 -6.73
N GLN A 414 5.53 -2.37 -7.25
CA GLN A 414 5.32 -2.15 -8.68
C GLN A 414 5.95 -0.85 -9.18
N ASP A 415 6.13 0.15 -8.32
CA ASP A 415 6.37 1.52 -8.78
C ASP A 415 7.72 1.63 -9.49
N ALA A 416 8.79 1.18 -8.84
CA ALA A 416 10.12 1.15 -9.45
C ALA A 416 10.24 0.07 -10.54
N ARG A 417 9.64 -1.12 -10.34
CA ARG A 417 9.60 -2.22 -11.33
C ARG A 417 8.85 -1.83 -12.61
N GLY A 418 7.95 -0.85 -12.52
CA GLY A 418 7.25 -0.28 -13.66
C GLY A 418 8.13 0.45 -14.67
N ALA A 419 9.42 0.68 -14.37
CA ALA A 419 10.40 1.21 -15.31
C ALA A 419 11.32 0.13 -15.94
N ILE A 420 11.11 -1.17 -15.65
CA ILE A 420 11.84 -2.27 -16.30
C ILE A 420 11.66 -2.22 -17.82
N GLY A 421 12.74 -2.39 -18.58
CA GLY A 421 12.73 -2.54 -20.04
C GLY A 421 12.62 -4.01 -20.48
N GLY A 422 12.32 -4.25 -21.75
CA GLY A 422 12.29 -5.58 -22.33
C GLY A 422 11.52 -5.66 -23.65
N LYS A 423 10.78 -6.76 -23.86
CA LYS A 423 10.09 -7.05 -25.14
C LYS A 423 8.96 -6.06 -25.42
N SER A 424 8.17 -5.75 -24.40
CA SER A 424 7.09 -4.76 -24.43
C SER A 424 7.27 -3.71 -23.34
N ALA A 425 6.64 -2.55 -23.54
CA ALA A 425 6.51 -1.53 -22.50
C ALA A 425 5.42 -1.88 -21.48
N VAL A 426 4.42 -2.69 -21.87
CA VAL A 426 3.30 -3.12 -21.01
C VAL A 426 3.66 -4.40 -20.29
N LYS A 427 3.42 -4.41 -18.98
CA LYS A 427 3.94 -5.42 -18.07
C LYS A 427 2.87 -5.86 -17.09
N HIS A 428 2.73 -7.17 -16.96
CA HIS A 428 1.93 -7.84 -15.95
C HIS A 428 2.88 -8.51 -14.95
N PHE A 429 2.75 -8.14 -13.68
CA PHE A 429 3.50 -8.72 -12.58
C PHE A 429 2.58 -9.55 -11.70
N LYS A 430 3.04 -10.76 -11.38
CA LYS A 430 2.30 -11.71 -10.54
C LYS A 430 3.20 -12.30 -9.46
N THR A 431 2.79 -12.19 -8.20
CA THR A 431 3.34 -13.00 -7.10
C THR A 431 2.22 -13.81 -6.46
N GLU A 432 2.54 -15.02 -6.04
CA GLU A 432 1.67 -15.84 -5.22
C GLU A 432 1.93 -15.60 -3.73
N GLN A 433 1.12 -16.20 -2.86
CA GLN A 433 1.33 -16.20 -1.42
C GLN A 433 2.72 -16.74 -1.08
N THR A 434 3.42 -16.09 -0.16
CA THR A 434 4.79 -16.42 0.25
C THR A 434 5.06 -15.94 1.68
N MET A 435 5.95 -16.63 2.38
CA MET A 435 6.49 -16.17 3.68
C MET A 435 7.75 -15.32 3.52
N ASN A 436 8.44 -15.43 2.38
CA ASN A 436 9.67 -14.71 2.04
C ASN A 436 9.36 -13.40 1.29
N LEU A 437 10.40 -12.64 0.94
CA LEU A 437 10.32 -11.51 0.02
C LEU A 437 9.48 -11.86 -1.23
N PRO A 438 8.40 -11.12 -1.52
CA PRO A 438 7.66 -11.30 -2.76
C PRO A 438 8.60 -11.13 -3.96
N ASN A 439 8.59 -12.10 -4.87
CA ASN A 439 9.35 -12.06 -6.12
C ASN A 439 8.37 -12.06 -7.30
N PRO A 440 7.88 -10.88 -7.74
CA PRO A 440 6.88 -10.79 -8.79
C PRO A 440 7.42 -11.30 -10.13
N LYS A 441 6.81 -12.36 -10.66
CA LYS A 441 7.06 -12.85 -12.01
C LYS A 441 6.59 -11.81 -13.01
N LEU A 442 7.46 -11.44 -13.95
CA LEU A 442 7.17 -10.50 -15.01
C LEU A 442 6.72 -11.23 -16.29
N GLU A 443 5.56 -10.84 -16.79
CA GLU A 443 5.05 -11.17 -18.13
C GLU A 443 4.98 -9.88 -18.97
N PHE A 444 5.56 -9.90 -20.16
CA PHE A 444 5.39 -8.82 -21.14
C PHE A 444 4.08 -9.01 -21.90
N ILE A 445 3.28 -7.94 -21.96
CA ILE A 445 2.03 -7.92 -22.73
C ILE A 445 2.32 -7.21 -24.04
N GLU A 446 2.37 -7.96 -25.13
CA GLU A 446 2.48 -7.38 -26.47
C GLU A 446 1.14 -6.70 -26.81
N VAL A 447 1.21 -5.43 -27.21
CA VAL A 447 0.06 -4.62 -27.64
C VAL A 447 0.43 -3.93 -28.94
N ASP A 448 -0.54 -3.61 -29.79
CA ASP A 448 -0.28 -2.69 -30.90
C ASP A 448 0.04 -1.31 -30.33
N LYS A 449 1.33 -0.93 -30.39
CA LYS A 449 1.84 0.34 -29.87
C LYS A 449 1.05 1.54 -30.40
N LYS A 450 0.78 1.59 -31.71
CA LYS A 450 0.09 2.73 -32.33
C LYS A 450 -1.36 2.78 -31.86
N LEU A 451 -2.00 1.63 -31.75
CA LEU A 451 -3.37 1.55 -31.25
C LEU A 451 -3.44 1.93 -29.75
N PHE A 452 -2.50 1.48 -28.92
CA PHE A 452 -2.41 1.84 -27.51
C PHE A 452 -2.26 3.35 -27.32
N GLU A 453 -1.24 3.94 -27.97
CA GLU A 453 -0.95 5.39 -27.87
C GLU A 453 -2.07 6.24 -28.45
N LYS A 454 -2.76 5.74 -29.47
CA LYS A 454 -3.95 6.40 -30.02
C LYS A 454 -5.11 6.32 -29.04
N ARG A 455 -5.46 5.12 -28.54
CA ARG A 455 -6.71 4.85 -27.81
C ARG A 455 -6.68 5.32 -26.36
N ILE A 456 -5.52 5.31 -25.72
CA ILE A 456 -5.32 5.77 -24.35
C ILE A 456 -4.99 7.27 -24.36
N ILE A 457 -5.76 8.06 -23.62
CA ILE A 457 -5.52 9.50 -23.43
C ILE A 457 -5.13 9.76 -21.97
N LEU A 458 -4.04 10.49 -21.77
CA LEU A 458 -3.59 10.93 -20.44
C LEU A 458 -4.06 12.36 -20.19
N PHE A 459 -4.87 12.53 -19.14
CA PHE A 459 -5.38 13.83 -18.75
C PHE A 459 -4.97 14.15 -17.32
N TYR A 460 -4.23 15.23 -17.12
CA TYR A 460 -3.93 15.74 -15.79
C TYR A 460 -5.11 16.52 -15.26
N THR A 461 -5.60 16.15 -14.07
CA THR A 461 -6.85 16.66 -13.50
C THR A 461 -6.74 18.02 -12.82
N GLY A 462 -5.58 18.68 -12.83
CA GLY A 462 -5.33 19.90 -12.06
C GLY A 462 -5.07 19.66 -10.57
N LEU A 463 -5.70 18.64 -9.98
CA LEU A 463 -5.58 18.29 -8.57
C LEU A 463 -4.28 17.55 -8.26
N ARG A 464 -3.63 17.93 -7.15
CA ARG A 464 -2.50 17.20 -6.57
C ARG A 464 -2.93 16.49 -5.31
N ARG A 465 -2.60 15.20 -5.18
CA ARG A 465 -2.67 14.48 -3.90
C ARG A 465 -1.25 14.21 -3.42
N PHE A 466 -0.88 14.86 -2.32
CA PHE A 466 0.35 14.52 -1.62
C PHE A 466 0.16 13.22 -0.82
N ALA A 467 1.20 12.39 -0.78
CA ALA A 467 1.22 11.24 0.12
C ALA A 467 1.15 11.76 1.57
N THR A 468 0.17 11.29 2.33
CA THR A 468 0.07 11.59 3.76
C THR A 468 0.96 10.66 4.55
N LYS A 469 1.55 11.13 5.66
CA LYS A 469 2.30 10.28 6.60
C LYS A 469 1.39 9.28 7.36
N ASN A 470 0.07 9.46 7.32
CA ASN A 470 -0.91 8.60 8.00
C ASN A 470 -1.10 7.25 7.30
N LEU A 471 -1.62 6.27 8.06
CA LEU A 471 -1.95 4.94 7.55
C LEU A 471 -2.82 5.03 6.28
N ASN A 472 -2.38 4.36 5.21
CA ASN A 472 -3.10 4.34 3.94
C ASN A 472 -4.48 3.71 4.13
N VAL A 473 -5.57 4.35 3.66
CA VAL A 473 -6.95 3.86 3.79
C VAL A 473 -7.13 2.44 3.21
N VAL A 474 -6.43 2.11 2.12
CA VAL A 474 -6.47 0.77 1.53
C VAL A 474 -5.85 -0.26 2.47
N LEU A 475 -4.75 0.11 3.16
CA LEU A 475 -4.11 -0.72 4.17
C LEU A 475 -4.97 -0.84 5.43
N ASP A 476 -5.64 0.24 5.86
CA ASP A 476 -6.61 0.20 6.97
C ASP A 476 -7.76 -0.79 6.68
N VAL A 477 -8.40 -0.68 5.51
CA VAL A 477 -9.45 -1.59 5.05
C VAL A 477 -8.94 -3.03 4.99
N TYR A 478 -7.70 -3.22 4.52
CA TYR A 478 -7.07 -4.53 4.48
C TYR A 478 -6.89 -5.10 5.88
N LEU A 479 -6.10 -4.46 6.75
CA LEU A 479 -5.76 -4.97 8.08
C LEU A 479 -6.99 -5.17 8.97
N SER A 480 -7.99 -4.29 8.85
CA SER A 480 -9.25 -4.40 9.59
C SER A 480 -10.24 -5.41 9.01
N ARG A 481 -10.00 -5.91 7.79
CA ARG A 481 -10.97 -6.69 7.01
C ARG A 481 -12.34 -6.03 7.03
N ASP A 482 -12.36 -4.72 6.74
CA ASP A 482 -13.59 -3.93 6.78
C ASP A 482 -14.67 -4.58 5.91
N TYR A 483 -15.80 -4.89 6.52
CA TYR A 483 -16.81 -5.76 5.91
C TYR A 483 -17.49 -5.15 4.68
N LEU A 484 -17.57 -3.82 4.60
CA LEU A 484 -18.17 -3.12 3.47
C LEU A 484 -17.18 -2.98 2.31
N ARG A 485 -15.89 -2.88 2.64
CA ARG A 485 -14.86 -2.43 1.69
C ARG A 485 -13.90 -3.53 1.26
N TYR A 486 -13.58 -4.47 2.14
CA TYR A 486 -12.67 -5.58 1.84
C TYR A 486 -13.15 -6.51 0.70
N PRO A 487 -14.46 -6.79 0.50
CA PRO A 487 -14.91 -7.54 -0.67
C PRO A 487 -14.47 -6.91 -2.01
N ALA A 488 -14.45 -5.57 -2.09
CA ALA A 488 -13.97 -4.85 -3.27
C ALA A 488 -12.46 -5.05 -3.51
N ILE A 489 -11.66 -5.25 -2.46
CA ILE A 489 -10.26 -5.63 -2.58
C ILE A 489 -10.14 -7.00 -3.26
N ARG A 490 -10.92 -7.99 -2.81
CA ARG A 490 -10.89 -9.35 -3.38
C ARG A 490 -11.40 -9.39 -4.82
N GLN A 491 -12.49 -8.69 -5.11
CA GLN A 491 -13.03 -8.58 -6.47
C GLN A 491 -12.04 -7.92 -7.45
N SER A 492 -11.17 -7.02 -6.96
CA SER A 492 -10.22 -6.32 -7.82
C SER A 492 -9.16 -7.23 -8.46
N PHE A 493 -8.88 -8.41 -7.88
CA PHE A 493 -8.01 -9.41 -8.52
C PHE A 493 -8.66 -9.98 -9.79
N LEU A 494 -9.97 -10.26 -9.76
CA LEU A 494 -10.66 -10.77 -10.95
C LEU A 494 -10.70 -9.72 -12.06
N ILE A 495 -11.05 -8.47 -11.71
CA ILE A 495 -11.05 -7.35 -12.67
C ILE A 495 -9.64 -7.14 -13.24
N HIS A 496 -8.60 -7.28 -12.43
CA HIS A 496 -7.21 -7.18 -12.89
C HIS A 496 -6.89 -8.20 -13.99
N GLU A 497 -7.17 -9.49 -13.77
CA GLU A 497 -6.88 -10.54 -14.77
C GLU A 497 -7.67 -10.31 -16.06
N GLN A 498 -8.92 -9.82 -15.96
CA GLN A 498 -9.71 -9.43 -17.13
C GLN A 498 -9.09 -8.24 -17.88
N MET A 499 -8.53 -7.26 -17.17
CA MET A 499 -7.84 -6.12 -17.81
C MET A 499 -6.58 -6.58 -18.56
N VAL A 500 -5.82 -7.51 -17.98
CA VAL A 500 -4.67 -8.14 -18.65
C VAL A 500 -5.11 -8.82 -19.94
N GLN A 501 -6.17 -9.63 -19.89
CA GLN A 501 -6.66 -10.35 -21.06
C GLN A 501 -7.21 -9.41 -22.14
N ALA A 502 -7.88 -8.32 -21.75
CA ALA A 502 -8.35 -7.31 -22.70
C ALA A 502 -7.19 -6.64 -23.45
N LEU A 503 -6.09 -6.30 -22.77
CA LEU A 503 -4.90 -5.74 -23.42
C LEU A 503 -4.18 -6.75 -24.32
N LYS A 504 -4.06 -8.02 -23.91
CA LYS A 504 -3.49 -9.09 -24.76
C LYS A 504 -4.23 -9.25 -26.09
N ASN A 505 -5.51 -8.89 -26.13
CA ASN A 505 -6.37 -8.99 -27.29
C ASN A 505 -6.57 -7.63 -28.00
N ASP A 506 -5.87 -6.57 -27.58
CA ASP A 506 -6.08 -5.19 -28.05
C ASP A 506 -7.57 -4.73 -27.98
N ASP A 507 -8.37 -5.30 -27.07
CA ASP A 507 -9.78 -4.94 -26.87
C ASP A 507 -9.91 -3.73 -25.95
N TYR A 508 -9.66 -2.55 -26.50
CA TYR A 508 -9.80 -1.28 -25.78
C TYR A 508 -11.26 -0.97 -25.38
N SER A 509 -12.24 -1.59 -26.03
CA SER A 509 -13.65 -1.41 -25.64
C SER A 509 -13.94 -2.12 -24.31
N LEU A 510 -13.48 -3.36 -24.16
CA LEU A 510 -13.57 -4.10 -22.90
C LEU A 510 -12.64 -3.50 -21.83
N PHE A 511 -11.39 -3.19 -22.20
CA PHE A 511 -10.43 -2.58 -21.28
C PHE A 511 -10.97 -1.29 -20.66
N GLY A 512 -11.57 -0.39 -21.45
CA GLY A 512 -12.20 0.82 -20.94
C GLY A 512 -13.31 0.55 -19.92
N LYS A 513 -14.20 -0.40 -20.19
CA LYS A 513 -15.26 -0.80 -19.24
C LYS A 513 -14.67 -1.35 -17.94
N LEU A 514 -13.63 -2.16 -18.03
CA LEU A 514 -12.93 -2.73 -16.89
C LEU A 514 -12.19 -1.66 -16.08
N CYS A 515 -11.61 -0.64 -16.72
CA CYS A 515 -11.05 0.52 -16.03
C CYS A 515 -12.10 1.21 -15.15
N THR A 516 -13.30 1.46 -15.68
CA THR A 516 -14.41 2.04 -14.91
C THR A 516 -14.85 1.13 -13.76
N GLN A 517 -14.93 -0.19 -13.98
CA GLN A 517 -15.26 -1.14 -12.91
C GLN A 517 -14.19 -1.17 -11.81
N TYR A 518 -12.91 -1.23 -12.19
CA TYR A 518 -11.78 -1.15 -11.28
C TYR A 518 -11.81 0.15 -10.47
N TRP A 519 -12.11 1.28 -11.12
CA TRP A 519 -12.22 2.57 -10.46
C TRP A 519 -13.37 2.61 -9.45
N LYS A 520 -14.53 2.02 -9.77
CA LYS A 520 -15.64 1.87 -8.82
C LYS A 520 -15.23 1.09 -7.58
N LEU A 521 -14.51 -0.02 -7.72
CA LEU A 521 -13.96 -0.77 -6.58
C LEU A 521 -13.01 0.08 -5.75
N ARG A 522 -12.13 0.87 -6.40
CA ARG A 522 -11.22 1.79 -5.70
C ARG A 522 -11.99 2.81 -4.86
N LYS A 523 -13.09 3.37 -5.38
CA LYS A 523 -13.96 4.31 -4.66
C LYS A 523 -14.70 3.68 -3.49
N THR A 524 -15.10 2.41 -3.60
CA THR A 524 -15.67 1.66 -2.47
C THR A 524 -14.65 1.52 -1.34
N ILE A 525 -13.38 1.27 -1.68
CA ILE A 525 -12.30 1.11 -0.68
C ILE A 525 -11.89 2.45 -0.05
N ASP A 526 -11.60 3.44 -0.89
CA ASP A 526 -11.21 4.80 -0.49
C ASP A 526 -12.12 5.82 -1.18
N PRO A 527 -13.20 6.27 -0.52
CA PRO A 527 -14.07 7.32 -1.07
C PRO A 527 -13.32 8.63 -1.36
N SER A 528 -12.24 8.92 -0.64
CA SER A 528 -11.42 10.12 -0.88
C SER A 528 -10.58 10.04 -2.15
N ALA A 529 -10.46 8.85 -2.75
CA ALA A 529 -9.76 8.66 -4.03
C ALA A 529 -10.50 9.33 -5.20
N SER A 530 -11.77 9.72 -5.05
CA SER A 530 -12.52 10.43 -6.08
C SER A 530 -13.29 11.59 -5.45
N PRO A 531 -12.63 12.74 -5.19
CA PRO A 531 -13.28 13.91 -4.63
C PRO A 531 -14.35 14.46 -5.58
N PRO A 532 -15.29 15.30 -5.10
CA PRO A 532 -16.44 15.75 -5.89
C PRO A 532 -16.11 16.31 -7.27
N LEU A 533 -14.98 17.02 -7.42
CA LEU A 533 -14.52 17.54 -8.72
C LEU A 533 -14.20 16.41 -9.72
N ILE A 534 -13.53 15.36 -9.26
CA ILE A 534 -13.20 14.18 -10.07
C ILE A 534 -14.45 13.37 -10.41
N GLU A 535 -15.39 13.21 -9.47
CA GLU A 535 -16.68 12.56 -9.76
C GLU A 535 -17.45 13.31 -10.85
N ARG A 536 -17.53 14.64 -10.76
CA ARG A 536 -18.17 15.48 -11.79
C ARG A 536 -17.46 15.34 -13.13
N PHE A 537 -16.13 15.29 -13.14
CA PHE A 537 -15.33 15.09 -14.33
C PHE A 537 -15.65 13.76 -15.04
N PHE A 538 -15.58 12.62 -14.32
CA PHE A 538 -15.91 11.32 -14.91
C PHE A 538 -17.37 11.25 -15.36
N ASN A 539 -18.31 11.81 -14.59
CA ASN A 539 -19.72 11.85 -14.96
C ASN A 539 -19.96 12.65 -16.26
N LYS A 540 -19.26 13.78 -16.47
CA LYS A 540 -19.34 14.55 -17.72
C LYS A 540 -18.79 13.74 -18.90
N LEU A 541 -17.67 13.03 -18.72
CA LEU A 541 -17.07 12.19 -19.76
C LEU A 541 -17.92 10.98 -20.12
N GLU A 542 -18.53 10.31 -19.14
CA GLU A 542 -19.45 9.19 -19.39
C GLU A 542 -20.66 9.66 -20.21
N LYS A 543 -21.22 10.83 -19.90
CA LYS A 543 -22.35 11.42 -20.64
C LYS A 543 -22.01 11.88 -22.05
N SER A 544 -20.76 12.25 -22.34
CA SER A 544 -20.36 12.70 -23.69
C SER A 544 -20.33 11.56 -24.70
N GLY A 545 -20.23 10.31 -24.26
CA GLY A 545 -20.14 9.13 -25.13
C GLY A 545 -18.81 9.00 -25.87
N LEU A 546 -17.81 9.82 -25.52
CA LEU A 546 -16.48 9.89 -26.15
C LEU A 546 -15.49 8.86 -25.58
N ILE A 547 -15.75 8.32 -24.38
CA ILE A 547 -14.92 7.31 -23.73
C ILE A 547 -15.64 5.96 -23.62
N LYS A 548 -14.86 4.87 -23.60
CA LYS A 548 -15.29 3.54 -23.16
C LYS A 548 -15.19 3.35 -21.65
N GLY A 549 -14.35 4.16 -21.00
CA GLY A 549 -14.20 4.25 -19.56
C GLY A 549 -12.86 4.85 -19.17
N GLY A 550 -12.54 4.85 -17.88
CA GLY A 550 -11.30 5.43 -17.38
C GLY A 550 -11.11 5.25 -15.87
N LEU A 551 -9.93 5.62 -15.39
CA LEU A 551 -9.52 5.54 -13.99
C LEU A 551 -8.51 6.65 -13.67
N LEU A 552 -8.32 6.98 -12.39
CA LEU A 552 -7.13 7.73 -11.97
C LEU A 552 -5.95 6.79 -11.73
N THR A 553 -4.77 7.26 -12.07
CA THR A 553 -3.50 6.59 -11.80
C THR A 553 -3.12 6.70 -10.31
N GLY A 554 -2.26 5.79 -9.85
CA GLY A 554 -1.72 5.80 -8.50
C GLY A 554 -2.77 5.66 -7.40
N ALA A 555 -2.68 6.52 -6.38
CA ALA A 555 -3.53 6.45 -5.20
C ALA A 555 -4.93 7.07 -5.37
N GLY A 556 -5.19 7.75 -6.50
CA GLY A 556 -6.39 8.57 -6.70
C GLY A 556 -6.33 9.91 -5.96
N GLY A 557 -7.44 10.67 -5.97
CA GLY A 557 -7.61 11.98 -5.33
C GLY A 557 -7.01 13.17 -6.09
N GLY A 558 -6.34 12.89 -7.22
CA GLY A 558 -5.73 13.86 -8.12
C GLY A 558 -4.76 13.15 -9.08
N GLY A 559 -3.91 13.91 -9.76
CA GLY A 559 -2.91 13.38 -10.69
C GLY A 559 -3.47 13.16 -12.10
N PHE A 560 -2.94 12.16 -12.79
CA PHE A 560 -3.37 11.77 -14.13
C PHE A 560 -4.55 10.79 -14.12
N ALA A 561 -5.49 11.03 -15.02
CA ALA A 561 -6.49 10.08 -15.46
C ALA A 561 -6.04 9.34 -16.72
N VAL A 562 -6.28 8.04 -16.76
CA VAL A 562 -6.23 7.20 -17.97
C VAL A 562 -7.64 7.13 -18.51
N LEU A 563 -7.84 7.65 -19.72
CA LEU A 563 -9.11 7.61 -20.43
C LEU A 563 -8.97 6.73 -21.65
N VAL A 564 -9.92 5.81 -21.84
CA VAL A 564 -9.94 4.94 -23.01
C VAL A 564 -10.96 5.50 -23.99
N SER A 565 -10.47 6.08 -25.09
CA SER A 565 -11.32 6.68 -26.11
C SER A 565 -12.20 5.64 -26.80
N ARG A 566 -13.40 6.09 -27.20
CA ARG A 566 -14.21 5.37 -28.18
C ARG A 566 -13.51 5.40 -29.54
N GLU A 567 -13.65 4.31 -30.28
CA GLU A 567 -13.03 4.17 -31.59
C GLU A 567 -13.44 5.28 -32.55
N GLY A 568 -12.46 5.90 -33.19
CA GLY A 568 -12.66 7.00 -34.12
C GLY A 568 -13.05 8.33 -33.46
N ARG A 569 -13.07 8.44 -32.12
CA ARG A 569 -13.50 9.66 -31.39
C ARG A 569 -12.35 10.33 -30.61
N ASN A 570 -11.12 10.02 -30.97
CA ASN A 570 -9.92 10.43 -30.23
C ASN A 570 -9.69 11.94 -30.30
N SER A 571 -9.82 12.53 -31.49
CA SER A 571 -9.77 13.98 -31.71
C SER A 571 -10.87 14.68 -30.93
N ASP A 572 -12.11 14.20 -31.05
CA ASP A 572 -13.26 14.76 -30.34
C ASP A 572 -13.07 14.75 -28.82
N LEU A 573 -12.49 13.68 -28.28
CA LEU A 573 -12.17 13.58 -26.86
C LEU A 573 -11.11 14.59 -26.45
N ILE A 574 -10.04 14.75 -27.24
CA ILE A 574 -9.00 15.75 -26.97
C ILE A 574 -9.61 17.16 -27.00
N ASP A 575 -10.43 17.48 -28.01
CA ASP A 575 -11.10 18.78 -28.12
C ASP A 575 -12.07 19.04 -26.97
N PHE A 576 -12.78 18.01 -26.54
CA PHE A 576 -13.65 18.07 -25.37
C PHE A 576 -12.84 18.36 -24.09
N LEU A 577 -11.71 17.68 -23.90
CA LEU A 577 -10.83 17.87 -22.73
C LEU A 577 -10.15 19.24 -22.74
N LYS A 578 -9.74 19.77 -23.90
CA LYS A 578 -9.17 21.13 -24.03
C LYS A 578 -10.19 22.22 -23.63
N LYS A 579 -11.49 21.94 -23.76
CA LYS A 579 -12.58 22.86 -23.40
C LYS A 579 -13.10 22.69 -21.97
N ILE A 580 -12.56 21.74 -21.19
CA ILE A 580 -13.06 21.49 -19.85
C ILE A 580 -12.52 22.54 -18.88
N GLU A 581 -13.42 23.20 -18.15
CA GLU A 581 -13.06 24.21 -17.16
C GLU A 581 -12.61 23.56 -15.84
N ILE A 582 -11.43 22.94 -15.87
CA ILE A 582 -10.74 22.46 -14.66
C ILE A 582 -9.40 23.19 -14.59
N GLU A 583 -9.22 23.94 -13.50
CA GLU A 583 -8.02 24.75 -13.29
C GLU A 583 -6.75 23.89 -13.34
N ASN A 584 -5.71 24.36 -14.04
CA ASN A 584 -4.42 23.69 -14.19
C ASN A 584 -4.49 22.28 -14.82
N SER A 585 -5.60 21.93 -15.48
CA SER A 585 -5.74 20.66 -16.19
C SER A 585 -5.20 20.74 -17.62
N PHE A 586 -4.74 19.60 -18.14
CA PHE A 586 -4.22 19.51 -19.51
C PHE A 586 -4.20 18.07 -20.01
N VAL A 587 -4.18 17.92 -21.34
CA VAL A 587 -3.92 16.63 -22.00
C VAL A 587 -2.40 16.52 -22.20
N ALA A 588 -1.82 15.41 -21.76
CA ALA A 588 -0.39 15.12 -21.95
C ALA A 588 -0.18 14.23 -23.17
N ASN A 589 0.95 14.43 -23.86
CA ASN A 589 1.43 13.48 -24.86
C ASN A 589 2.32 12.42 -24.19
N PHE A 590 2.26 11.17 -24.65
CA PHE A 590 3.11 10.10 -24.11
C PHE A 590 3.46 9.09 -25.19
N SER A 591 4.54 8.33 -24.96
CA SER A 591 4.89 7.20 -25.81
C SER A 591 5.38 6.02 -24.98
N LEU A 592 5.06 4.80 -25.44
CA LEU A 592 5.48 3.54 -24.83
C LEU A 592 7.00 3.38 -24.95
N ASN A 593 7.66 3.15 -23.81
CA ASN A 593 9.09 2.97 -23.69
C ASN A 593 9.43 1.52 -23.30
N LYS A 594 9.92 0.74 -24.27
CA LYS A 594 10.41 -0.63 -24.02
C LYS A 594 11.87 -0.70 -23.55
N LYS A 595 12.63 0.41 -23.64
CA LYS A 595 14.05 0.44 -23.23
C LYS A 595 14.19 0.39 -21.70
N GLY A 596 13.25 0.99 -20.97
CA GLY A 596 13.30 1.06 -19.52
C GLY A 596 14.44 1.92 -18.99
N ILE A 597 14.92 1.62 -17.78
CA ILE A 597 16.05 2.33 -17.15
C ILE A 597 17.36 2.03 -17.88
N THR A 598 17.95 3.04 -18.51
CA THR A 598 19.26 2.95 -19.19
C THR A 598 20.34 3.73 -18.43
N LEU A 599 21.60 3.31 -18.58
CA LEU A 599 22.75 3.93 -17.93
C LEU A 599 23.80 4.29 -18.98
N LYS A 600 24.42 5.47 -18.84
CA LYS A 600 25.56 5.95 -19.61
C LYS A 600 26.69 6.29 -18.64
N GLU A 601 27.90 5.93 -19.00
CA GLU A 601 29.13 6.32 -18.30
C GLU A 601 29.84 7.38 -19.13
N GLY A 602 30.21 8.47 -18.47
CA GLY A 602 30.93 9.60 -19.02
C GLY A 602 32.38 9.62 -18.56
#